data_AF-A0A924IY53-F1
#
_entry.id   AF-A0A924IY53-F1
#
_cell.length_a   1.000
_cell.length_b   1.000
_cell.length_c   1.000
_cell.angle_alpha   90.00
_cell.angle_beta   90.00
_cell.angle_gamma   90.00
#
_symmetry.space_group_name_H-M   'P 1'
#
loop_
_entity.id
_entity.type
_entity.pdbx_description
1 polymer ?
#
loop_
_entity_poly.entity_id
_entity_poly.type
_entity_poly.pdbx_seq_one_letter_code
_entity_poly.pdbx_strand_id
1 'polypeptide(L)' 'VRGGSWKDVSYLLMTGYRDWERKDSARSYIGFRTVQDIPEGTAKYRKKTN' A
#
# COMPACT_ATOMS: atom_id res chain seq x y z
N VAL A 1 -4.04 7.59 0.80
CA VAL A 1 -3.50 6.67 1.82
C VAL A 1 -4.27 5.35 1.77
N ARG A 2 -3.64 4.21 2.12
CA ARG A 2 -4.20 2.86 1.91
C ARG A 2 -3.88 1.92 3.05
N GLY A 3 -4.83 1.07 3.41
CA GLY A 3 -4.69 0.02 4.43
C GLY A 3 -5.08 0.47 5.85
N GLY A 4 -5.56 1.71 6.00
CA GLY A 4 -5.88 2.31 7.30
C GLY A 4 -4.69 2.36 8.27
N SER A 5 -5.01 2.73 9.50
CA SER A 5 -4.11 2.84 10.64
C SER A 5 -4.72 2.14 11.84
N TRP A 6 -3.96 2.06 12.95
CA TRP A 6 -4.42 1.44 14.18
C TRP A 6 -5.68 2.09 14.80
N LYS A 7 -5.99 3.33 14.43
CA LYS A 7 -7.18 4.06 14.91
C LYS A 7 -8.43 3.82 14.06
N ASP A 8 -8.28 3.22 12.88
CA ASP A 8 -9.38 3.12 11.91
C ASP A 8 -10.25 1.89 12.18
N VAL A 9 -11.56 2.04 12.00
CA VAL A 9 -12.56 0.98 12.21
C VAL A 9 -12.44 -0.07 11.09
N SER A 10 -12.68 -1.34 11.40
CA SER A 10 -12.47 -2.49 10.50
C SER A 10 -13.02 -2.34 9.09
N TYR A 11 -14.16 -1.66 8.92
CA TYR A 11 -14.76 -1.40 7.61
C TYR A 11 -13.86 -0.55 6.68
N LEU A 12 -13.06 0.36 7.24
CA LEU A 12 -12.16 1.23 6.49
C LEU A 12 -10.82 0.56 6.13
N LEU A 13 -10.56 -0.65 6.65
CA LEU A 13 -9.33 -1.41 6.37
C LEU A 13 -9.43 -2.23 5.07
N MET A 14 -10.60 -2.25 4.43
CA MET A 14 -10.84 -3.04 3.22
C MET A 14 -10.08 -2.49 2.01
N THR A 15 -9.66 -3.38 1.10
CA THR A 15 -8.83 -3.05 -0.07
C THR A 15 -9.46 -2.04 -1.04
N GLY A 16 -10.79 -1.91 -1.04
CA GLY A 16 -11.53 -0.95 -1.87
C GLY A 16 -11.48 0.49 -1.34
N TYR A 17 -11.20 0.67 -0.04
CA TYR A 17 -11.25 1.97 0.60
C TYR A 17 -9.98 2.79 0.32
N ARG A 18 -10.15 4.10 0.11
CA ARG A 18 -9.08 5.05 -0.24
C ARG A 18 -9.26 6.35 0.53
N ASP A 19 -8.32 6.63 1.43
CA ASP A 19 -8.25 7.92 2.10
C ASP A 19 -7.43 8.93 1.32
N TRP A 20 -7.69 10.20 1.59
CA TRP A 20 -6.93 11.34 1.10
C TRP A 20 -6.54 12.25 2.27
N GLU A 21 -5.38 12.87 2.16
CA GLU A 21 -4.88 13.88 3.10
C GLU A 21 -4.30 15.08 2.34
N ARG A 22 -4.39 16.27 2.94
CA ARG A 22 -3.77 17.48 2.41
C ARG A 22 -2.26 17.48 2.72
N LYS A 23 -1.45 17.98 1.79
CA LYS A 23 0.02 17.91 1.86
C LYS A 23 0.65 18.69 3.03
N ASP A 24 -0.08 19.67 3.55
CA ASP A 24 0.33 20.60 4.60
C ASP A 24 -0.03 20.12 6.02
N SER A 25 -0.77 19.01 6.13
CA SER A 25 -1.17 18.42 7.40
C SER A 25 -0.48 17.07 7.55
N ALA A 26 0.25 16.88 8.65
CA ALA A 26 0.88 15.60 8.98
C ALA A 26 0.11 14.93 10.12
N ARG A 27 -0.37 13.70 9.89
CA ARG A 27 -0.96 12.83 10.92
C ARG A 27 0.04 11.77 11.37
N SER A 28 0.10 11.56 12.69
CA SER A 28 1.03 10.62 13.34
C SER A 28 0.81 9.13 13.01
N TYR A 29 -0.24 8.81 12.28
CA TYR A 29 -0.64 7.45 11.91
C TYR A 29 -0.64 7.21 10.40
N ILE A 30 -0.08 8.16 9.64
CA ILE A 30 0.13 8.06 8.20
C ILE A 30 1.63 7.96 7.95
N GLY A 31 2.04 6.93 7.21
CA GLY A 31 3.45 6.64 6.87
C GLY A 31 3.60 6.18 5.43
N PHE A 32 4.83 5.82 5.03
CA PHE A 32 5.14 5.35 3.68
C PHE A 32 5.53 3.87 3.65
N ARG A 33 5.32 3.23 2.50
CA ARG A 33 5.88 1.92 2.17
C ARG A 33 6.75 2.07 0.93
N THR A 34 7.96 1.53 0.97
CA THR A 34 8.84 1.53 -0.19
C THR A 34 8.35 0.51 -1.22
N VAL A 35 8.61 0.80 -2.49
CA VAL A 35 8.38 -0.13 -3.60
C VAL A 35 9.72 -0.26 -4.30
N GLN A 36 10.14 -1.50 -4.56
CA GLN A 36 11.39 -1.81 -5.23
C GLN A 36 11.11 -2.63 -6.48
N ASP A 37 11.74 -2.25 -7.58
CA ASP A 37 11.67 -3.02 -8.82
C ASP A 37 12.51 -4.29 -8.74
N ILE A 38 12.10 -5.29 -9.51
CA ILE A 38 12.85 -6.54 -9.63
C ILE A 38 14.13 -6.25 -10.43
N PRO A 39 15.34 -6.51 -9.88
CA PRO A 39 16.59 -6.29 -10.60
C PRO A 39 16.66 -7.05 -11.92
N GLU A 40 17.31 -6.46 -12.91
CA GLU A 40 17.61 -7.13 -14.17
C GLU A 40 18.44 -8.40 -13.93
N GLY A 41 18.07 -9.52 -14.56
CA GLY A 41 18.72 -10.82 -14.36
C GLY A 41 18.12 -11.72 -13.27
N THR A 42 17.15 -11.24 -12.48
CA THR A 42 16.43 -12.09 -11.52
C THR A 42 15.54 -13.09 -12.26
N ALA A 43 15.53 -14.37 -11.85
CA ALA A 43 14.72 -15.40 -12.49
C ALA A 43 13.23 -15.03 -12.49
N LYS A 44 12.69 -14.62 -13.64
CA LYS A 44 11.25 -14.39 -13.80
C LYS A 44 10.57 -15.74 -13.88
N TYR A 45 9.93 -16.18 -12.80
CA TYR A 45 9.09 -17.37 -12.82
C TYR A 45 7.98 -17.18 -13.85
N ARG A 46 8.11 -17.86 -15.00
CA ARG A 46 7.09 -17.88 -16.03
C ARG A 46 5.86 -18.58 -15.45
N LYS A 47 4.78 -17.83 -15.21
CA LYS A 47 3.48 -18.42 -14.87
C LYS A 47 3.09 -19.34 -16.01
N LYS A 48 3.04 -20.66 -15.77
CA LYS A 48 2.34 -21.58 -16.66
C LYS A 48 0.85 -21.37 -16.44
N THR A 49 0.18 -20.78 -17.41
CA THR A 49 -1.28 -20.85 -17.53
C THR A 49 -1.63 -22.21 -18.14
N ASN A 50 -2.68 -22.85 -17.61
CA ASN A 50 -3.32 -24.00 -18.25
C ASN A 50 -4.00 -23.58 -19.55
#